data_AF-A0A9X9A724-F1
#
_entry.id   AF-A0A9X9A724-F1
#
_cell.length_a   1.000
_cell.length_b   1.000
_cell.length_c   1.000
_cell.angle_alpha   90.00
_cell.angle_beta   90.00
_cell.angle_gamma   90.00
#
_symmetry.space_group_name_H-M   'P 1'
#
loop_
_entity.id
_entity.type
_entity.pdbx_description
1 polymer ?
#
loop_
_entity_poly.entity_id
_entity_poly.type
_entity_poly.pdbx_seq_one_letter_code
_entity_poly.pdbx_strand_id
1 'polypeptide(L)'
;FFEAGMEQGYFNKMNAQLFMVQDDVMLRRIIDHSFCIQYDITLKKAILDFYQLKKYQLFKPEYIEAIDDSEIEKQVIAILQMIS
;
A
#
# COMPACT_ATOMS: atom_id res chain seq x y z
N PHE A 1 14.91 6.64 5.09
CA PHE A 1 13.96 6.94 4.00
C PHE A 1 12.80 7.79 4.52
N PHE A 2 11.93 7.26 5.40
CA PHE A 2 10.77 8.00 5.91
C PHE A 2 11.13 9.32 6.59
N GLU A 3 12.05 9.33 7.56
CA GLU A 3 12.48 10.56 8.25
C GLU A 3 13.00 11.63 7.28
N ALA A 4 13.88 11.26 6.35
CA ALA A 4 14.38 12.18 5.33
C ALA A 4 13.26 12.74 4.43
N GLY A 5 12.30 11.91 4.00
CA GLY A 5 11.17 12.39 3.20
C GLY A 5 10.22 13.30 3.99
N MET A 6 10.11 13.11 5.31
CA MET A 6 9.38 14.00 6.21
C MET A 6 10.12 15.33 6.42
N GLU A 7 11.44 15.30 6.61
CA GLU A 7 12.28 16.49 6.75
C GLU A 7 12.29 17.35 5.48
N GLN A 8 12.32 16.71 4.31
CA GLN A 8 12.26 17.37 3.00
C GLN A 8 10.83 17.85 2.64
N GLY A 9 9.83 17.46 3.42
CA GLY A 9 8.45 17.89 3.25
C GLY A 9 7.66 17.15 2.16
N TYR A 10 8.19 16.08 1.59
CA TYR A 10 7.48 15.22 0.63
C TYR A 10 6.45 14.31 1.32
N PHE A 11 6.78 13.83 2.51
CA PHE A 11 5.93 12.92 3.29
C PHE A 11 5.21 13.66 4.42
N ASN A 12 4.05 13.13 4.81
CA ASN A 12 3.35 13.54 6.01
C ASN A 12 4.17 13.16 7.25
N LYS A 13 4.12 13.98 8.31
CA LYS A 13 4.72 13.62 9.59
C LYS A 13 3.95 12.45 10.20
N MET A 14 4.65 11.36 10.50
CA MET A 14 4.06 10.15 11.07
C MET A 14 5.09 9.34 11.86
N ASN A 15 4.62 8.35 12.61
CA ASN A 15 5.47 7.34 13.20
C ASN A 15 5.83 6.28 12.14
N ALA A 16 7.07 6.29 11.65
CA ALA A 16 7.52 5.38 10.59
C ALA A 16 7.45 3.91 11.01
N GLN A 17 7.72 3.59 12.27
CA GLN A 17 7.66 2.22 12.77
C GLN A 17 6.23 1.68 12.74
N LEU A 18 5.25 2.45 13.21
CA LEU A 18 3.85 2.05 13.18
C LEU A 18 3.32 1.96 11.74
N PHE A 19 3.75 2.87 10.86
CA PHE A 19 3.43 2.82 9.44
C PHE A 19 3.91 1.51 8.80
N MET A 20 5.11 1.03 9.15
CA MET A 20 5.64 -0.24 8.63
C MET A 20 4.95 -1.46 9.26
N VAL A 21 4.70 -1.47 10.57
CA VAL A 21 3.99 -2.57 11.24
C VAL A 21 2.59 -2.79 10.66
N GLN A 22 1.92 -1.72 10.23
CA GLN A 22 0.64 -1.82 9.54
C GLN A 22 0.71 -2.69 8.29
N ASP A 23 1.81 -2.64 7.55
CA ASP A 23 1.99 -3.40 6.30
C ASP A 23 1.96 -4.90 6.57
N ASP A 24 2.69 -5.35 7.58
CA ASP A 24 2.74 -6.76 7.98
C ASP A 24 1.37 -7.29 8.40
N VAL A 25 0.63 -6.52 9.19
CA VAL A 25 -0.69 -6.91 9.70
C VAL A 25 -1.72 -6.94 8.57
N MET A 26 -1.77 -5.88 7.75
CA MET A 26 -2.77 -5.74 6.70
C MET A 26 -2.54 -6.73 5.56
N LEU A 27 -1.30 -6.87 5.08
CA LEU A 27 -1.00 -7.81 3.99
C LEU A 27 -1.27 -9.25 4.40
N ARG A 28 -0.92 -9.65 5.64
CA ARG A 28 -1.24 -10.97 6.16
C ARG A 28 -2.75 -11.21 6.19
N ARG A 29 -3.54 -10.20 6.57
CA ARG A 29 -5.01 -10.32 6.59
C ARG A 29 -5.61 -10.37 5.19
N ILE A 30 -5.06 -9.61 4.23
CA ILE A 30 -5.54 -9.58 2.85
C ILE A 30 -5.29 -10.90 2.12
N ILE A 31 -4.13 -11.53 2.34
CA ILE A 31 -3.75 -12.81 1.72
C ILE A 31 -4.56 -13.99 2.28
N ASP A 32 -5.10 -13.86 3.49
CA ASP A 32 -6.06 -14.83 4.03
C ASP A 32 -7.35 -14.80 3.20
N HIS A 33 -7.65 -15.91 2.51
CA HIS A 33 -8.83 -16.07 1.65
C HIS A 33 -10.15 -15.70 2.34
N SER A 34 -10.24 -15.83 3.67
CA SER A 34 -11.44 -15.45 4.43
C SER A 34 -11.76 -13.96 4.32
N PHE A 35 -10.75 -13.10 4.18
CA PHE A 35 -10.93 -11.66 4.04
C PHE A 35 -11.62 -11.30 2.73
N CYS A 36 -11.09 -11.80 1.61
CA CYS A 36 -11.65 -11.54 0.28
C CYS A 36 -13.10 -12.04 0.17
N ILE A 37 -13.41 -13.21 0.76
CA ILE A 37 -14.77 -13.75 0.80
C ILE A 37 -15.68 -12.88 1.68
N GLN A 38 -15.22 -12.50 2.89
CA GLN A 38 -16.01 -11.72 3.84
C GLN A 38 -16.45 -10.37 3.27
N TYR A 39 -15.58 -9.73 2.47
CA TYR A 39 -15.81 -8.39 1.94
C TYR A 39 -16.25 -8.37 0.47
N ASP A 40 -16.43 -9.53 -0.17
CA ASP A 40 -16.78 -9.66 -1.59
C ASP A 40 -15.84 -8.86 -2.51
N ILE A 41 -14.53 -9.03 -2.29
CA ILE A 41 -13.47 -8.37 -3.07
C ILE A 41 -12.47 -9.38 -3.60
N THR A 42 -11.86 -9.08 -4.75
CA THR A 42 -10.75 -9.88 -5.26
C THR A 42 -9.46 -9.55 -4.52
N LEU A 43 -8.55 -10.53 -4.41
CA LEU A 43 -7.22 -10.32 -3.83
C LEU A 43 -6.45 -9.19 -4.53
N LYS A 44 -6.54 -9.11 -5.86
CA LYS A 44 -5.97 -8.01 -6.66
C LYS A 44 -6.50 -6.65 -6.20
N LYS A 45 -7.82 -6.51 -6.08
CA LYS A 45 -8.45 -5.25 -5.67
C LYS A 45 -8.04 -4.87 -4.25
N ALA A 46 -8.02 -5.83 -3.33
CA ALA A 46 -7.62 -5.61 -1.94
C ALA A 46 -6.18 -5.08 -1.83
N ILE A 47 -5.23 -5.67 -2.57
CA ILE A 47 -3.83 -5.22 -2.57
C ILE A 47 -3.68 -3.82 -3.19
N LEU A 48 -4.35 -3.56 -4.32
CA LEU A 48 -4.31 -2.24 -4.96
C LEU A 48 -4.93 -1.15 -4.08
N ASP A 49 -6.05 -1.45 -3.41
CA ASP A 49 -6.67 -0.52 -2.48
C ASP A 49 -5.79 -0.25 -1.27
N PHE A 50 -5.12 -1.29 -0.74
CA PHE A 50 -4.16 -1.12 0.33
C PHE A 50 -2.98 -0.23 -0.10
N TYR A 51 -2.46 -0.42 -1.31
CA TYR A 51 -1.44 0.49 -1.87
C TYR A 51 -1.92 1.94 -1.94
N GLN A 52 -3.14 2.19 -2.42
CA GLN A 52 -3.69 3.55 -2.48
C GLN A 52 -3.81 4.17 -1.07
N LEU A 53 -4.26 3.42 -0.07
CA LEU A 53 -4.29 3.88 1.33
C LEU A 53 -2.90 4.29 1.81
N LYS A 54 -1.88 3.48 1.52
CA LYS A 54 -0.48 3.77 1.87
C LYS A 54 0.02 5.03 1.19
N LYS A 55 -0.34 5.24 -0.08
CA LYS A 55 0.01 6.45 -0.84
C LYS A 55 -0.57 7.71 -0.19
N TYR A 56 -1.87 7.69 0.14
CA TYR A 56 -2.54 8.82 0.81
C TYR A 56 -1.99 9.09 2.22
N GLN A 57 -1.62 8.04 2.96
CA GLN A 57 -1.03 8.20 4.28
C GLN A 57 0.38 8.80 4.19
N LEU A 58 1.21 8.29 3.27
CA LEU A 58 2.63 8.64 3.17
C LEU A 58 2.86 10.05 2.63
N PHE A 59 2.27 10.36 1.48
CA PHE A 59 2.60 11.56 0.73
C PHE A 59 1.70 12.73 1.10
N LYS A 60 2.24 13.94 1.05
CA LYS A 60 1.39 15.13 1.09
C LYS A 60 0.55 15.24 -0.18
N PRO A 61 -0.69 15.78 -0.10
CA PRO A 61 -1.62 15.85 -1.22
C PRO A 61 -1.01 16.41 -2.51
N GLU A 62 -0.17 17.44 -2.42
CA GLU A 62 0.49 18.09 -3.56
C GLU A 62 1.43 17.19 -4.36
N TYR A 63 1.88 16.06 -3.80
CA TYR A 63 2.76 15.11 -4.47
C TYR A 63 2.06 13.83 -4.93
N ILE A 64 0.80 13.61 -4.53
CA ILE A 64 0.11 12.33 -4.79
C ILE A 64 -0.17 12.12 -6.27
N GLU A 65 -0.59 13.17 -6.97
CA GLU A 65 -0.93 13.09 -8.40
C GLU A 65 0.31 12.93 -9.30
N ALA A 66 1.51 13.22 -8.78
CA ALA A 66 2.76 13.07 -9.51
C ALA A 66 3.33 11.64 -9.48
N ILE A 67 2.69 10.71 -8.75
CA ILE A 67 3.16 9.34 -8.60
C ILE A 67 2.62 8.49 -9.75
N ASP A 68 3.51 7.81 -10.47
CA ASP A 68 3.17 6.82 -11.48
C ASP A 68 2.89 5.46 -10.82
N ASP A 69 1.62 5.05 -10.81
CA ASP A 69 1.16 3.79 -10.22
C ASP A 69 1.40 2.58 -11.14
N SER A 70 1.78 2.78 -12.41
CA SER A 70 1.81 1.71 -13.42
C SER A 70 2.78 0.58 -13.08
N GLU A 71 3.91 0.89 -12.45
CA GLU A 71 4.89 -0.09 -12.01
C GLU A 71 4.36 -0.95 -10.86
N ILE A 72 3.60 -0.36 -9.94
CA ILE A 72 2.97 -1.12 -8.84
C ILE A 72 1.89 -2.04 -9.37
N GLU A 73 1.05 -1.57 -10.31
CA GLU A 73 0.03 -2.43 -10.91
C GLU A 73 0.64 -3.66 -11.59
N LYS A 74 1.75 -3.49 -12.32
CA LYS A 74 2.50 -4.60 -12.93
C LYS A 74 3.06 -5.55 -11.88
N GLN A 75 3.66 -5.03 -10.81
CA GLN A 75 4.23 -5.85 -9.75
C GLN A 75 3.16 -6.65 -9.00
N VAL A 76 2.00 -6.05 -8.70
CA VAL A 76 0.88 -6.74 -8.07
C VAL A 76 0.40 -7.90 -8.93
N ILE A 77 0.27 -7.69 -10.25
CA ILE A 77 -0.10 -8.77 -11.19
C ILE A 77 0.94 -9.89 -11.17
N ALA A 78 2.23 -9.55 -11.22
CA ALA A 78 3.30 -10.54 -11.21
C ALA A 78 3.32 -11.36 -9.91
N ILE A 79 3.17 -10.72 -8.75
CA ILE A 79 3.12 -11.39 -7.45
C ILE A 79 1.93 -12.35 -7.40
N LEU A 80 0.74 -11.91 -7.83
CA LEU A 80 -0.46 -12.75 -7.85
C LEU A 80 -0.29 -14.01 -8.70
N GLN A 81 0.45 -13.91 -9.81
CA GLN A 81 0.77 -15.06 -10.66
C GLN A 81 1.73 -16.04 -9.99
N MET A 82 2.60 -15.59 -9.08
CA MET A 82 3.53 -16.48 -8.36
C MET A 82 2.87 -17.27 -7.23
N ILE A 83 1.74 -16.77 -6.70
CA ILE A 83 1.00 -17.41 -5.59
C ILE A 83 -0.22 -18.20 -6.05
N SER A 84 -0.55 -18.17 -7.35
CA SER A 84 -1.58 -19.01 -7.97
C SER A 84 -0.98 -20.34 -8.41
#